data_AF-A0A9J6E866-F1
#
_entry.id   AF-A0A9J6E866-F1
#
_cell.length_a   1.000
_cell.length_b   1.000
_cell.length_c   1.000
_cell.angle_alpha   90.00
_cell.angle_beta   90.00
_cell.angle_gamma   90.00
#
_symmetry.space_group_name_H-M   'P 1'
#
loop_
_entity.id
_entity.type
_entity.pdbx_description
1 polymer ?
#
loop_
_entity_poly.entity_id
_entity_poly.type
_entity_poly.pdbx_seq_one_letter_code
_entity_poly.pdbx_strand_id
1 'polypeptide(L)'
;MWVFGYGSLMWKADFPYNRKLVGYVKGYVRRFWQASEDHRGVPGKVQVTFYPGKSEEKPFPLTIYVAQKENPFYLGPANALDIARQIRSAEGPSGSNREYLLSLIECMRNIAPHVRDQHLMEIEQNLLNLETSGKKTPPSPHLQSTSHHNQMAGHNSPSGRSQSAGHSPSASRNPSAGHHRSSSRHDENRRGQHDDNRRAEVA
;
A
#
# COMPACT_ATOMS: atom_id res chain seq x y z
N MET A 1 11.84 -2.42 29.23
CA MET A 1 10.88 -2.88 28.20
C MET A 1 11.56 -2.81 26.84
N TRP A 2 11.31 -3.77 25.95
CA TRP A 2 11.78 -3.74 24.56
C TRP A 2 10.63 -3.39 23.62
N VAL A 3 10.89 -2.56 22.61
CA VAL A 3 9.97 -2.22 21.53
C VAL A 3 10.67 -2.50 20.21
N PHE A 4 9.99 -3.17 19.29
CA PHE A 4 10.55 -3.46 17.97
C PHE A 4 10.14 -2.39 16.96
N GLY A 5 11.15 -1.76 16.37
CA GLY A 5 10.98 -0.76 15.32
C GLY A 5 11.07 -1.40 13.93
N TYR A 6 10.01 -1.25 13.14
CA TYR A 6 9.90 -1.81 11.79
C TYR A 6 9.52 -0.77 10.72
N GLY A 7 9.22 0.46 11.17
CA GLY A 7 9.01 1.68 10.39
C GLY A 7 9.90 2.83 10.92
N SER A 8 9.35 4.04 11.12
CA SER A 8 10.13 5.24 11.53
C SER A 8 11.04 5.07 12.74
N LEU A 9 10.65 4.24 13.72
CA LEU A 9 11.46 3.98 14.92
C LEU A 9 12.86 3.44 14.61
N MET A 10 13.10 2.90 13.41
CA MET A 10 14.40 2.42 13.01
C MET A 10 15.45 3.55 12.90
N TRP A 11 15.03 4.78 12.55
CA TRP A 11 15.90 5.96 12.40
C TRP A 11 15.50 7.17 13.26
N LYS A 12 14.23 7.27 13.68
CA LYS A 12 13.69 8.38 14.46
C LYS A 12 12.94 7.85 15.70
N ALA A 13 13.69 7.56 16.76
CA ALA A 13 13.14 7.26 18.07
C ALA A 13 13.00 8.55 18.87
N ASP A 14 11.78 8.99 19.12
CA ASP A 14 11.47 10.23 19.84
C ASP A 14 11.25 9.98 21.35
N PHE A 15 12.00 9.02 21.89
CA PHE A 15 11.97 8.65 23.30
C PHE A 15 13.34 8.10 23.72
N PRO A 16 13.71 8.26 25.01
CA PRO A 16 14.99 7.75 25.51
C PRO A 16 15.03 6.22 25.48
N TYR A 17 16.18 5.67 25.12
CA TYR A 17 16.45 4.24 25.17
C TYR A 17 17.89 3.98 25.63
N ASN A 18 18.11 2.87 26.33
CA ASN A 18 19.45 2.50 26.82
C ASN A 18 20.21 1.57 25.86
N ARG A 19 19.48 0.81 25.03
CA ARG A 19 20.06 -0.21 24.14
C ARG A 19 19.27 -0.30 22.83
N LYS A 20 19.97 -0.61 21.73
CA LYS A 20 19.41 -0.91 20.40
C LYS A 20 20.06 -2.19 19.88
N LEU A 21 19.25 -3.10 19.36
CA LEU A 21 19.71 -4.34 18.73
C LEU A 21 19.08 -4.47 17.35
N VAL A 22 19.87 -4.93 16.38
CA VAL A 22 19.37 -5.29 15.04
C VAL A 22 19.02 -6.78 15.06
N GLY A 23 17.84 -7.10 14.53
CA GLY A 23 17.32 -8.46 14.48
C GLY A 23 15.95 -8.48 13.80
N TYR A 24 15.25 -9.59 13.92
CA TYR A 24 13.98 -9.80 13.24
C TYR A 24 12.96 -10.51 14.13
N VAL A 25 11.70 -10.47 13.71
CA VAL A 25 10.59 -11.25 14.28
C VAL A 25 10.05 -12.19 13.21
N LYS A 26 9.45 -13.31 13.62
CA LYS A 26 8.87 -14.31 12.70
C LYS A 26 7.34 -14.20 12.70
N GLY A 27 6.71 -14.59 11.59
CA GLY A 27 5.25 -14.63 11.45
C GLY A 27 4.60 -13.31 11.03
N TYR A 28 5.40 -12.29 10.71
CA TYR A 28 4.92 -10.98 10.28
C TYR A 28 5.62 -10.55 9.00
N VAL A 29 4.92 -9.77 8.18
CA VAL A 29 5.46 -9.19 6.96
C VAL A 29 5.09 -7.73 6.88
N ARG A 30 6.04 -6.89 6.47
CA ARG A 30 5.81 -5.45 6.32
C ARG A 30 5.03 -5.10 5.05
N ARG A 31 4.04 -4.20 5.18
CA ARG A 31 3.21 -3.72 4.07
C ARG A 31 2.82 -2.25 4.24
N PHE A 32 2.83 -1.53 3.13
CA PHE A 32 2.38 -0.14 3.02
C PHE A 32 0.86 -0.09 2.74
N TRP A 33 0.07 -0.67 3.63
CA TRP A 33 -1.39 -0.80 3.48
C TRP A 33 -2.18 0.04 4.48
N GLN A 34 -1.50 0.96 5.14
CA GLN A 34 -2.10 1.84 6.12
C GLN A 34 -1.92 3.29 5.69
N ALA A 35 -3.00 4.07 5.70
CA ALA A 35 -2.94 5.51 5.50
C ALA A 35 -2.16 6.18 6.64
N SER A 36 -1.38 7.19 6.31
CA SER A 36 -0.65 8.01 7.27
C SER A 36 -1.46 9.27 7.57
N GLU A 37 -2.47 9.15 8.43
CA GLU A 37 -3.10 10.32 9.06
C GLU A 37 -2.61 10.43 10.52
N ASP A 38 -2.50 11.66 11.04
CA ASP A 38 -1.97 11.95 12.38
C ASP A 38 -2.73 11.25 13.52
N HIS A 39 -3.87 10.65 13.20
CA HIS A 39 -4.62 9.75 14.05
C HIS A 39 -4.03 8.33 13.98
N ARG A 40 -2.99 8.10 14.80
CA ARG A 40 -2.55 6.74 15.10
C ARG A 40 -3.65 6.02 15.90
N GLY A 41 -4.61 5.41 15.20
CA GLY A 41 -5.57 4.49 15.83
C GLY A 41 -4.86 3.52 16.76
N VAL A 42 -5.54 3.03 17.81
CA VAL A 42 -4.90 2.20 18.84
C VAL A 42 -4.28 0.96 18.19
N PRO A 43 -2.93 0.85 18.11
CA PRO A 43 -2.33 -0.33 17.53
C PRO A 43 -2.59 -1.50 18.46
N GLY A 44 -2.88 -2.67 17.89
CA GLY A 44 -2.85 -3.90 18.66
C GLY A 44 -1.43 -4.13 19.19
N LYS A 45 -1.31 -4.37 20.50
CA LYS A 45 -0.05 -4.77 21.12
C LYS A 45 0.06 -6.28 21.08
N VAL A 46 1.15 -6.80 20.50
CA VAL A 46 1.39 -8.24 20.44
C VAL A 46 2.77 -8.54 21.01
N GLN A 47 2.88 -9.58 21.83
CA GLN A 47 4.16 -10.11 22.26
C GLN A 47 4.69 -11.11 21.24
N VAL A 48 5.95 -10.94 20.85
CA VAL A 48 6.62 -11.80 19.88
C VAL A 48 8.05 -12.09 20.33
N THR A 49 8.62 -13.18 19.82
CA THR A 49 10.04 -13.49 20.01
C THR A 49 10.88 -12.71 19.01
N PHE A 50 11.82 -11.93 19.52
CA PHE A 50 12.86 -11.27 18.74
C PHE A 50 14.09 -12.16 18.63
N TYR A 51 14.66 -12.19 17.42
CA TYR A 51 15.86 -12.93 17.08
C TYR A 51 16.98 -11.92 16.74
N PRO A 52 17.96 -11.72 17.64
CA PRO A 52 19.10 -10.85 17.36
C PRO A 52 19.89 -11.35 16.12
N GLY A 53 20.34 -10.43 15.26
CA GLY A 53 20.98 -10.78 13.99
C GLY A 53 22.50 -10.99 14.06
N LYS A 54 23.21 -10.12 14.80
CA LYS A 54 24.69 -10.15 14.94
C LYS A 54 25.14 -10.17 16.41
N SER A 55 24.27 -10.59 17.32
CA SER A 55 24.54 -10.60 18.76
C SER A 55 24.60 -12.03 19.28
N GLU A 56 25.46 -12.27 20.27
CA GLU A 56 25.47 -13.50 21.08
C GLU A 56 24.23 -13.62 21.98
N GLU A 57 23.39 -12.59 22.02
CA GLU A 57 22.13 -12.61 22.76
C GLU A 57 21.17 -13.67 22.23
N LYS A 58 20.64 -14.47 23.16
CA LYS A 58 19.59 -15.44 22.87
C LYS A 58 18.29 -14.72 22.48
N PRO A 59 17.42 -15.36 21.68
CA PRO A 59 16.09 -14.83 21.40
C PRO A 59 15.30 -14.52 22.67
N PHE A 60 14.54 -13.43 22.68
CA PHE A 60 13.79 -12.96 23.85
C PHE A 60 12.44 -12.32 23.47
N PRO A 61 11.45 -12.27 24.37
CA PRO A 61 10.16 -11.65 24.09
C PRO A 61 10.24 -10.11 24.08
N LEU A 62 9.55 -9.48 23.13
CA LEU A 62 9.33 -8.04 23.11
C LEU A 62 7.92 -7.69 22.62
N THR A 63 7.56 -6.41 22.74
CA THR A 63 6.29 -5.88 22.24
C THR A 63 6.46 -5.30 20.84
N ILE A 64 5.60 -5.75 19.92
CA ILE A 64 5.32 -5.06 18.66
C ILE A 64 3.97 -4.35 18.74
N TYR A 65 3.88 -3.22 18.06
CA TYR A 65 2.64 -2.52 17.80
C TYR A 65 2.24 -2.84 16.38
N VAL A 66 1.02 -3.27 16.10
CA VAL A 66 0.56 -3.63 14.75
C VAL A 66 -0.80 -3.00 14.52
N ALA A 67 -0.98 -2.34 13.38
CA ALA A 67 -2.31 -1.90 12.98
C ALA A 67 -3.19 -3.10 12.64
N GLN A 68 -4.40 -3.10 13.19
CA GLN A 68 -5.40 -4.13 12.93
C GLN A 68 -6.18 -3.81 11.64
N LYS A 69 -6.82 -4.80 11.03
CA LYS A 69 -7.61 -4.59 9.81
C LYS A 69 -8.86 -3.75 10.06
N GLU A 70 -9.32 -3.72 11.30
CA GLU A 70 -10.42 -2.91 11.79
C GLU A 70 -10.01 -1.45 12.01
N ASN A 71 -8.73 -1.12 11.84
CA ASN A 71 -8.26 0.26 11.88
C ASN A 71 -8.91 1.03 10.72
N PRO A 72 -9.58 2.18 10.97
CA PRO A 72 -10.21 2.97 9.91
C PRO A 72 -9.22 3.45 8.84
N PHE A 73 -7.92 3.46 9.14
CA PHE A 73 -6.85 3.82 8.23
C PHE A 73 -6.25 2.63 7.48
N TYR A 74 -6.79 1.42 7.64
CA TYR A 74 -6.39 0.27 6.83
C TYR A 74 -6.94 0.41 5.41
N LEU A 75 -6.06 0.70 4.45
CA LEU A 75 -6.39 0.81 3.03
C LEU A 75 -6.45 -0.56 2.34
N GLY A 76 -5.83 -1.57 2.96
CA GLY A 76 -5.80 -2.93 2.44
C GLY A 76 -4.75 -3.15 1.34
N PRO A 77 -4.74 -4.37 0.77
CA PRO A 77 -3.80 -4.74 -0.28
C PRO A 77 -3.95 -3.87 -1.52
N ALA A 78 -2.84 -3.27 -1.95
CA ALA A 78 -2.71 -2.58 -3.23
C ALA A 78 -1.43 -3.03 -3.94
N ASN A 79 -1.41 -2.92 -5.27
CA ASN A 79 -0.20 -3.21 -6.04
C ASN A 79 0.86 -2.10 -5.81
N ALA A 80 2.13 -2.44 -6.00
CA ALA A 80 3.24 -1.55 -5.70
C ALA A 80 3.22 -0.24 -6.51
N LEU A 81 2.67 -0.25 -7.73
CA LEU A 81 2.57 0.95 -8.56
C LEU A 81 1.55 1.95 -8.01
N ASP A 82 0.38 1.49 -7.58
CA ASP A 82 -0.64 2.35 -6.98
C ASP A 82 -0.16 2.92 -5.64
N ILE A 83 0.51 2.09 -4.82
CA ILE A 83 1.17 2.57 -3.60
C ILE A 83 2.22 3.63 -3.94
N ALA A 84 3.07 3.40 -4.93
CA ALA A 84 4.09 4.37 -5.34
C ALA A 84 3.48 5.70 -5.85
N ARG A 85 2.37 5.64 -6.60
CA ARG A 85 1.63 6.84 -7.04
C ARG A 85 1.14 7.65 -5.85
N GLN A 86 0.54 7.00 -4.86
CA GLN A 86 0.06 7.65 -3.64
C GLN A 86 1.21 8.24 -2.82
N ILE A 87 2.29 7.47 -2.60
CA ILE A 87 3.49 7.93 -1.88
C ILE A 87 4.09 9.17 -2.53
N ARG A 88 4.16 9.21 -3.86
CA ARG A 88 4.75 10.31 -4.62
C ARG A 88 4.05 11.66 -4.36
N SER A 89 2.74 11.65 -4.18
CA SER A 89 1.94 12.88 -4.00
C SER A 89 1.55 13.17 -2.55
N ALA A 90 1.77 12.24 -1.62
CA ALA A 90 1.32 12.37 -0.25
C ALA A 90 2.34 13.13 0.63
N GLU A 91 1.83 14.06 1.42
CA GLU A 91 2.58 14.88 2.37
C GLU A 91 1.72 15.13 3.62
N GLY A 92 2.35 15.21 4.78
CA GLY A 92 1.70 15.53 6.04
C GLY A 92 2.62 16.35 6.95
N PRO A 93 2.23 16.62 8.21
CA PRO A 93 3.01 17.49 9.10
C PRO A 93 4.43 17.00 9.40
N SER A 94 4.70 15.71 9.20
CA SER A 94 6.02 15.10 9.38
C SER A 94 6.91 15.11 8.12
N GLY A 95 6.44 15.70 7.02
CA GLY A 95 7.13 15.74 5.72
C GLY A 95 6.47 14.84 4.67
N SER A 96 7.19 14.61 3.57
CA SER A 96 6.66 13.84 2.45
C SER A 96 6.66 12.33 2.73
N ASN A 97 5.65 11.62 2.23
CA ASN A 97 5.63 10.16 2.34
C ASN A 97 6.75 9.50 1.51
N ARG A 98 7.20 10.21 0.47
CA ARG A 98 8.41 9.88 -0.29
C ARG A 98 9.65 9.78 0.60
N GLU A 99 9.92 10.81 1.41
CA GLU A 99 11.07 10.81 2.32
C GLU A 99 10.97 9.70 3.37
N TYR A 100 9.76 9.42 3.86
CA TYR A 100 9.52 8.29 4.76
C TYR A 100 9.95 6.96 4.13
N LEU A 101 9.46 6.67 2.90
CA LEU A 101 9.81 5.44 2.19
C LEU A 101 11.32 5.33 1.97
N LEU A 102 11.96 6.39 1.46
CA LEU A 102 13.40 6.38 1.17
C LEU A 102 14.23 6.22 2.44
N SER A 103 13.83 6.86 3.55
CA SER A 103 14.50 6.71 4.85
C SER A 103 14.40 5.28 5.37
N LEU A 104 13.25 4.63 5.21
CA LEU A 104 13.05 3.24 5.60
C LEU A 104 13.93 2.29 4.77
N ILE A 105 13.96 2.47 3.45
CA ILE A 105 14.80 1.66 2.55
C ILE A 105 16.27 1.83 2.88
N GLU A 106 16.72 3.07 3.06
CA GLU A 106 18.11 3.37 3.42
C GLU A 106 18.48 2.73 4.77
N CYS A 107 17.58 2.81 5.75
CA CYS A 107 17.78 2.16 7.04
C CYS A 107 17.90 0.64 6.89
N MET A 108 17.02 0.00 6.10
CA MET A 108 17.06 -1.43 5.82
C MET A 108 18.38 -1.84 5.14
N ARG A 109 18.83 -1.10 4.13
CA ARG A 109 20.11 -1.31 3.44
C ARG A 109 21.29 -1.26 4.42
N ASN A 110 21.26 -0.30 5.35
CA ASN A 110 22.34 -0.10 6.32
C ASN A 110 22.37 -1.18 7.41
N ILE A 111 21.23 -1.53 8.00
CA ILE A 111 21.22 -2.44 9.16
C ILE A 111 21.11 -3.92 8.76
N ALA A 112 20.50 -4.22 7.62
CA ALA A 112 20.22 -5.57 7.15
C ALA A 112 20.42 -5.72 5.63
N PRO A 113 21.63 -5.46 5.09
CA PRO A 113 21.90 -5.46 3.65
C PRO A 113 21.65 -6.80 2.95
N HIS A 114 21.63 -7.90 3.71
CA HIS A 114 21.37 -9.24 3.22
C HIS A 114 19.86 -9.56 3.12
N VAL A 115 19.00 -8.74 3.72
CA VAL A 115 17.55 -8.94 3.71
C VAL A 115 16.97 -8.29 2.46
N ARG A 116 16.26 -9.09 1.67
CA ARG A 116 15.51 -8.62 0.49
C ARG A 116 14.04 -8.41 0.86
N ASP A 117 13.67 -7.15 1.09
CA ASP A 117 12.26 -6.77 1.21
C ASP A 117 11.67 -6.46 -0.17
N GLN A 118 11.08 -7.48 -0.79
CA GLN A 118 10.53 -7.39 -2.15
C GLN A 118 9.49 -6.28 -2.29
N HIS A 119 8.65 -6.07 -1.27
CA HIS A 119 7.59 -5.06 -1.28
C HIS A 119 8.17 -3.65 -1.31
N LEU A 120 9.18 -3.37 -0.47
CA LEU A 120 9.88 -2.08 -0.49
C LEU A 120 10.61 -1.85 -1.82
N MET A 121 11.30 -2.87 -2.34
CA MET A 121 12.05 -2.76 -3.61
C MET A 121 11.12 -2.46 -4.79
N GLU A 122 9.95 -3.10 -4.85
CA GLU A 122 8.97 -2.86 -5.92
C GLU A 122 8.38 -1.45 -5.85
N ILE A 123 8.07 -0.95 -4.64
CA ILE A 123 7.56 0.43 -4.49
C ILE A 123 8.64 1.44 -4.88
N GLU A 124 9.88 1.25 -4.42
CA GLU A 124 11.02 2.12 -4.76
C GLU A 124 11.21 2.21 -6.27
N GLN A 125 11.24 1.07 -6.96
CA GLN A 125 11.43 1.03 -8.41
C GLN A 125 10.31 1.77 -9.15
N ASN A 126 9.05 1.54 -8.75
CA ASN A 126 7.91 2.23 -9.35
C ASN A 126 7.96 3.75 -9.10
N LEU A 127 8.32 4.17 -7.89
CA LEU A 127 8.46 5.58 -7.54
C LEU A 127 9.52 6.29 -8.39
N LEU A 128 10.70 5.70 -8.53
CA LEU A 128 11.78 6.24 -9.37
C LEU A 128 11.39 6.29 -10.86
N ASN A 129 10.65 5.28 -11.35
CA ASN A 129 10.14 5.27 -12.73
C ASN A 129 9.13 6.40 -12.98
N LEU A 130 8.26 6.68 -12.00
CA LEU A 130 7.28 7.77 -12.06
C LEU A 130 7.96 9.16 -12.06
N GLU A 131 9.09 9.31 -11.37
CA GLU A 131 9.86 10.56 -11.30
C GLU A 131 10.70 10.83 -12.55
N THR A 132 11.23 9.78 -13.17
CA THR A 132 12.01 9.87 -14.41
C THR A 132 11.12 10.10 -15.63
N SER A 133 9.92 9.51 -15.66
CA SER A 133 8.96 9.69 -16.76
C SER A 133 8.32 11.09 -16.80
N GLY A 134 8.24 11.78 -15.65
CA GLY A 134 7.71 13.15 -15.55
C GLY A 134 8.62 14.25 -16.10
N LYS A 135 9.86 13.94 -16.50
CA LYS A 135 10.85 14.91 -17.02
C LYS A 135 10.89 15.02 -18.55
N LYS A 136 10.02 14.30 -19.29
CA LYS A 136 9.92 14.39 -20.76
C LYS A 136 8.72 15.25 -21.17
N THR A 137 8.85 16.58 -21.13
CA THR A 137 8.05 17.46 -22.00
C THR A 137 8.69 17.49 -23.38
N PRO A 138 7.98 17.18 -24.48
CA PRO A 138 8.49 17.46 -25.82
C PRO A 138 8.61 18.99 -26.00
N PRO A 139 9.62 19.50 -26.72
CA PRO A 139 9.67 20.92 -27.05
C PRO A 139 8.41 21.28 -27.85
N SER A 140 7.72 22.34 -27.42
CA SER A 140 6.60 22.93 -28.16
C SER A 140 7.02 23.15 -29.61
N PRO A 141 6.19 22.80 -30.61
CA PRO A 141 6.50 23.13 -31.98
C PRO A 141 6.51 24.66 -32.11
N HIS A 142 7.66 25.19 -32.49
CA HIS A 142 7.83 26.58 -32.90
C HIS A 142 6.71 26.94 -33.90
N LEU A 143 5.98 28.02 -33.61
CA LEU A 143 5.20 28.73 -34.62
C LEU A 143 6.16 29.15 -35.74
N GLN A 144 6.13 28.42 -36.86
CA GLN A 144 6.56 28.99 -38.13
C GLN A 144 5.37 29.77 -38.69
N SER A 145 5.52 31.09 -38.66
CA SER A 145 4.77 32.02 -39.48
C SER A 145 4.90 31.63 -40.95
N THR A 146 3.84 31.12 -41.56
CA THR A 146 3.66 31.18 -43.01
C THR A 146 2.32 31.85 -43.32
N SER A 147 2.43 33.09 -43.77
CA SER A 147 1.36 33.87 -44.38
C SER A 147 0.88 33.19 -45.66
N HIS A 148 -0.33 32.65 -45.68
CA HIS A 148 -1.06 32.43 -46.93
C HIS A 148 -2.54 32.81 -46.76
N HIS A 149 -2.81 33.98 -47.31
CA HIS A 149 -4.06 34.53 -47.82
C HIS A 149 -5.07 33.45 -48.28
N ASN A 150 -6.29 33.45 -47.71
CA ASN A 150 -7.46 33.12 -48.53
C ASN A 150 -8.75 33.80 -48.04
N GLN A 151 -9.55 34.17 -49.02
CA GLN A 151 -10.60 35.16 -49.03
C GLN A 151 -11.99 34.57 -48.71
N MET A 152 -12.90 35.44 -48.28
CA MET A 152 -14.30 35.17 -47.91
C MET A 152 -15.18 34.61 -49.03
N ALA A 153 -16.05 33.67 -48.66
CA ALA A 153 -17.46 33.51 -49.07
C ALA A 153 -18.09 32.55 -48.03
N GLY A 154 -19.30 32.69 -47.46
CA GLY A 154 -20.51 33.35 -47.88
C GLY A 154 -21.65 32.32 -47.85
N HIS A 155 -22.63 32.53 -46.96
CA HIS A 155 -24.02 32.03 -46.95
C HIS A 155 -24.47 30.76 -46.18
N ASN A 156 -25.44 31.04 -45.29
CA ASN A 156 -26.70 30.36 -44.97
C ASN A 156 -26.76 29.11 -44.04
N SER A 157 -27.33 29.37 -42.85
CA SER A 157 -28.22 28.47 -42.08
C SER A 157 -29.63 28.39 -42.75
N PRO A 158 -30.69 27.73 -42.21
CA PRO A 158 -30.80 26.96 -40.95
C PRO A 158 -31.65 25.66 -41.02
N SER A 159 -31.84 25.07 -39.82
CA SER A 159 -33.04 24.36 -39.32
C SER A 159 -33.14 22.83 -39.47
N GLY A 160 -33.46 22.18 -38.35
CA GLY A 160 -33.82 20.77 -38.24
C GLY A 160 -33.92 20.32 -36.79
N ARG A 161 -35.16 20.25 -36.29
CA ARG A 161 -35.61 20.10 -34.89
C ARG A 161 -35.89 18.63 -34.52
N SER A 162 -36.12 18.40 -33.22
CA SER A 162 -36.83 17.29 -32.52
C SER A 162 -35.95 16.17 -31.96
N GLN A 163 -35.83 16.00 -30.62
CA GLN A 163 -36.81 15.44 -29.64
C GLN A 163 -37.11 13.97 -29.95
N SER A 164 -37.23 12.99 -29.04
CA SER A 164 -37.44 12.89 -27.59
C SER A 164 -37.45 11.38 -27.25
N ALA A 165 -36.85 10.95 -26.12
CA ALA A 165 -37.51 10.44 -24.91
C ALA A 165 -38.04 8.98 -24.89
N GLY A 166 -37.83 8.35 -23.73
CA GLY A 166 -38.59 7.21 -23.20
C GLY A 166 -37.87 5.87 -23.28
N HIS A 167 -37.93 4.94 -22.33
CA HIS A 167 -38.64 4.82 -21.05
C HIS A 167 -37.96 3.64 -20.30
N SER A 168 -37.78 3.75 -18.98
CA SER A 168 -37.59 2.60 -18.06
C SER A 168 -38.97 2.02 -17.68
N PRO A 169 -39.17 1.21 -16.62
CA PRO A 169 -38.47 0.04 -16.07
C PRO A 169 -39.47 -1.13 -15.77
N SER A 170 -39.00 -2.29 -15.31
CA SER A 170 -39.60 -3.16 -14.25
C SER A 170 -38.88 -4.53 -14.27
N ALA A 171 -38.24 -4.99 -13.19
CA ALA A 171 -38.71 -5.41 -11.87
C ALA A 171 -39.54 -6.71 -11.89
N SER A 172 -39.04 -7.78 -11.25
CA SER A 172 -39.82 -8.66 -10.35
C SER A 172 -39.12 -10.01 -10.01
N ARG A 173 -38.74 -10.14 -8.73
CA ARG A 173 -39.00 -11.27 -7.78
C ARG A 173 -38.37 -12.68 -7.99
N ASN A 174 -37.46 -13.03 -7.07
CA ASN A 174 -37.50 -14.09 -6.00
C ASN A 174 -38.62 -15.16 -6.03
N PRO A 175 -38.54 -16.34 -5.32
CA PRO A 175 -37.61 -16.76 -4.23
C PRO A 175 -37.25 -18.29 -4.13
N SER A 176 -36.48 -18.69 -3.08
CA SER A 176 -36.61 -19.90 -2.20
C SER A 176 -36.61 -21.34 -2.79
N ALA A 177 -36.21 -22.45 -2.14
CA ALA A 177 -35.73 -22.82 -0.80
C ALA A 177 -35.35 -24.33 -0.79
N GLY A 178 -34.68 -24.80 0.29
CA GLY A 178 -34.71 -26.18 0.83
C GLY A 178 -33.77 -27.19 0.15
N HIS A 179 -33.21 -28.25 0.76
CA HIS A 179 -33.41 -28.98 2.03
C HIS A 179 -32.15 -29.86 2.24
N HIS A 180 -31.53 -29.90 3.43
CA HIS A 180 -31.57 -30.95 4.46
C HIS A 180 -30.88 -32.32 4.20
N ARG A 181 -30.18 -32.75 5.27
CA ARG A 181 -29.64 -34.09 5.66
C ARG A 181 -28.23 -34.46 5.18
N SER A 182 -27.44 -35.27 5.86
CA SER A 182 -27.06 -35.49 7.28
C SER A 182 -26.18 -36.76 7.30
N SER A 183 -25.21 -36.79 8.21
CA SER A 183 -24.53 -37.96 8.83
C SER A 183 -23.43 -38.76 8.08
N SER A 184 -22.20 -38.62 8.62
CA SER A 184 -21.24 -39.66 9.08
C SER A 184 -20.66 -40.64 8.04
N ARG A 185 -19.34 -40.87 7.91
CA ARG A 185 -18.38 -41.41 8.90
C ARG A 185 -16.95 -41.30 8.34
N HIS A 186 -15.99 -41.22 9.26
CA HIS A 186 -14.57 -41.62 9.21
C HIS A 186 -13.87 -41.70 7.85
N ASP A 187 -12.89 -40.83 7.65
CA ASP A 187 -11.59 -41.24 7.10
C ASP A 187 -10.50 -40.36 7.70
N GLU A 188 -9.68 -40.97 8.57
CA GLU A 188 -8.41 -40.40 9.01
C GLU A 188 -7.41 -40.52 7.86
N ASN A 189 -6.49 -39.55 7.82
CA ASN A 189 -5.16 -39.68 7.23
C ASN A 189 -5.03 -39.40 5.72
N ARG A 190 -4.96 -38.12 5.34
CA ARG A 190 -3.90 -37.61 4.44
C ARG A 190 -3.96 -36.08 4.25
N ARG A 191 -2.78 -35.48 4.41
CA ARG A 191 -2.27 -34.28 3.71
C ARG A 191 -2.73 -32.92 4.24
N GLY A 192 -1.78 -32.26 4.92
CA GLY A 192 -1.43 -30.86 4.71
C GLY A 192 -2.59 -29.86 4.78
N GLN A 193 -3.08 -29.61 5.98
CA GLN A 193 -3.88 -28.42 6.26
C GLN A 193 -2.89 -27.30 6.62
N HIS A 194 -2.63 -26.39 5.69
CA HIS A 194 -3.21 -25.05 5.75
C HIS A 194 -2.95 -24.39 7.11
N ASP A 195 -1.70 -23.95 7.31
CA ASP A 195 -1.43 -22.87 8.26
C ASP A 195 -2.05 -21.60 7.68
N ASP A 196 -3.33 -21.41 7.97
CA ASP A 196 -4.07 -20.19 7.74
C ASP A 196 -3.39 -19.05 8.51
N ASN A 197 -2.52 -18.35 7.78
CA ASN A 197 -2.63 -16.92 7.56
C ASN A 197 -2.91 -16.06 8.81
N ARG A 198 -2.10 -16.21 9.87
CA ARG A 198 -1.90 -15.12 10.84
C ARG A 198 -0.98 -14.05 10.25
N ARG A 199 -1.37 -13.47 9.11
CA ARG A 199 -0.75 -12.27 8.55
C ARG A 199 -1.25 -11.06 9.30
N ALA A 200 -0.62 -10.79 10.43
CA ALA A 200 -0.58 -9.45 10.96
C ALA A 200 0.57 -8.72 10.22
N GLU A 201 0.23 -7.60 9.59
CA GLU A 201 1.08 -6.89 8.64
C GLU A 201 1.66 -5.65 9.31
N VAL A 202 2.98 -5.47 9.18
CA VAL A 202 3.78 -4.67 10.11
C VAL A 202 4.40 -3.49 9.36
N ALA A 203 3.74 -2.33 9.40
CA ALA A 203 4.00 -1.10 8.61
C ALA A 203 5.46 -0.62 8.42
#